data_AF-A0A1D7XZX8-F1
#
_entry.id   AF-A0A1D7XZX8-F1
#
_cell.length_a   1.000
_cell.length_b   1.000
_cell.length_c   1.000
_cell.angle_alpha   90.00
_cell.angle_beta   90.00
_cell.angle_gamma   90.00
#
_symmetry.space_group_name_H-M   'P 1'
#
loop_
_entity.id
_entity.type
_entity.pdbx_description
1 polymer ?
#
loop_
_entity_poly.entity_id
_entity_poly.type
_entity_poly.pdbx_seq_one_letter_code
_entity_poly.pdbx_strand_id
1 'polypeptide(L)'
;MTILEAIQANPVFTDVSVNHIQSVLGSRSIDGSATYSESSLKDVELATADLYSAMALIPDFKEGQLSLKYNPALLKERAKALYYKYNDPKVEELEPKPINVGISSEDV
;
A
#
# COMPACT_ATOMS: atom_id res chain seq x y z
N MET A 1 -6.26 17.50 13.89
CA MET A 1 -6.13 16.52 12.79
C MET A 1 -5.58 15.24 13.39
N THR A 2 -6.30 14.14 13.23
CA THR A 2 -5.88 12.79 13.64
C THR A 2 -5.06 12.13 12.53
N ILE A 3 -4.38 11.03 12.85
CA ILE A 3 -3.67 10.21 11.86
C ILE A 3 -4.64 9.70 10.78
N LEU A 4 -5.84 9.27 11.18
CA LEU A 4 -6.87 8.83 10.24
C LEU A 4 -7.28 9.96 9.27
N GLU A 5 -7.53 11.16 9.79
CA GLU A 5 -7.89 12.33 8.97
C GLU A 5 -6.77 12.70 8.00
N ALA A 6 -5.51 12.58 8.42
CA ALA A 6 -4.34 12.86 7.57
C ALA A 6 -4.26 11.88 6.38
N ILE A 7 -4.57 10.60 6.59
CA ILE A 7 -4.61 9.59 5.52
C ILE A 7 -5.80 9.84 4.60
N GLN A 8 -6.98 10.14 5.14
CA GLN A 8 -8.18 10.42 4.36
C GLN A 8 -8.09 11.68 3.52
N ALA A 9 -7.22 12.64 3.88
CA ALA A 9 -6.94 13.81 3.07
C ALA A 9 -6.31 13.48 1.71
N ASN A 10 -5.79 12.25 1.52
CA ASN A 10 -5.26 11.79 0.25
C ASN A 10 -6.41 11.39 -0.70
N PRO A 11 -6.58 12.08 -1.84
CA PRO A 11 -7.70 11.83 -2.75
C PRO A 11 -7.67 10.43 -3.36
N VAL A 12 -6.52 9.75 -3.37
CA VAL A 12 -6.42 8.36 -3.84
C VAL A 12 -7.22 7.40 -2.96
N PHE A 13 -7.42 7.72 -1.68
CA PHE A 13 -8.12 6.86 -0.73
C PHE A 13 -9.60 7.23 -0.55
N THR A 14 -10.16 8.06 -1.42
CA THR A 14 -11.58 8.47 -1.35
C THR A 14 -12.52 7.27 -1.37
N ASP A 15 -12.20 6.24 -2.15
CA ASP A 15 -13.01 5.02 -2.28
C ASP A 15 -12.65 3.94 -1.24
N VAL A 16 -11.66 4.19 -0.38
CA VAL A 16 -11.23 3.24 0.64
C VAL A 16 -12.04 3.46 1.91
N SER A 17 -12.77 2.44 2.34
CA SER A 17 -13.57 2.52 3.56
C SER A 17 -12.70 2.82 4.80
N VAL A 18 -13.25 3.58 5.74
CA VAL A 18 -12.60 3.89 7.03
C VAL A 18 -12.17 2.63 7.77
N ASN A 19 -13.01 1.59 7.76
CA ASN A 19 -12.72 0.31 8.40
C ASN A 19 -11.47 -0.36 7.81
N HIS A 20 -11.27 -0.24 6.49
CA HIS A 20 -10.08 -0.76 5.83
C HIS A 20 -8.84 0.03 6.27
N ILE A 21 -8.92 1.36 6.28
CA ILE A 21 -7.82 2.22 6.75
C ILE A 21 -7.45 1.89 8.20
N GLN A 22 -8.45 1.75 9.08
CA GLN A 22 -8.24 1.35 10.47
C GLN A 22 -7.63 -0.05 10.61
N SER A 23 -8.01 -1.00 9.75
CA SER A 23 -7.42 -2.34 9.74
C SER A 23 -5.94 -2.30 9.37
N VAL A 24 -5.56 -1.48 8.38
CA VAL A 24 -4.16 -1.29 7.99
C VAL A 24 -3.36 -0.61 9.10
N LEU A 25 -3.89 0.45 9.71
CA LEU A 25 -3.29 1.10 10.87
C LEU A 25 -3.09 0.12 12.03
N GLY A 26 -4.10 -0.70 12.31
CA GLY A 26 -4.04 -1.75 13.33
C GLY A 26 -2.96 -2.81 13.04
N SER A 27 -2.77 -3.19 11.77
CA SER A 27 -1.70 -4.12 11.38
C SER A 27 -0.29 -3.62 11.69
N ARG A 28 -0.11 -2.29 11.78
CA ARG A 28 1.13 -1.62 12.17
C ARG A 28 1.15 -1.15 13.62
N SER A 29 0.15 -1.53 14.42
CA SER A 29 -0.02 -1.09 15.81
C SER A 29 -0.10 0.45 15.97
N ILE A 30 -0.69 1.14 14.98
CA ILE A 30 -0.88 2.59 14.99
C ILE A 30 -2.31 2.92 15.42
N ASP A 31 -2.46 3.81 16.39
CA ASP A 31 -3.77 4.35 16.78
C ASP A 31 -4.19 5.47 15.83
N GLY A 32 -5.19 5.18 14.98
CA GLY A 32 -5.73 6.16 14.04
C GLY A 32 -6.43 7.36 14.68
N SER A 33 -6.82 7.26 15.96
CA SER A 33 -7.43 8.36 16.72
C SER A 33 -6.40 9.30 17.35
N ALA A 34 -5.11 8.92 17.34
CA ALA A 34 -4.05 9.75 17.86
C ALA A 34 -3.87 11.04 17.05
N THR A 35 -3.46 12.10 17.73
CA THR A 35 -3.15 13.40 17.10
C THR A 35 -1.98 13.24 16.14
N TYR A 36 -2.18 13.69 14.90
CA TYR A 36 -1.10 13.72 13.92
C TYR A 36 0.00 14.70 14.36
N SER A 37 1.24 14.24 14.32
CA SER A 37 2.44 15.02 14.64
C SER A 37 3.60 14.58 13.75
N GLU A 38 4.67 15.37 13.69
CA GLU A 38 5.86 15.02 12.88
C GLU A 38 6.50 13.69 13.29
N SER A 39 6.42 13.31 14.58
CA SER A 39 6.92 12.01 15.05
C SER A 39 6.11 10.83 14.50
N SER A 40 4.85 11.06 14.12
CA SER A 40 3.97 10.05 13.52
C SER A 40 4.13 9.95 12.00
N LEU A 41 4.88 10.88 11.37
CA LEU A 41 4.99 10.98 9.91
C LEU A 41 5.44 9.66 9.27
N LYS A 42 6.47 9.03 9.85
CA LYS A 42 6.98 7.74 9.37
C LYS A 42 5.89 6.67 9.36
N ASP A 43 5.16 6.56 10.45
CA ASP A 43 4.13 5.53 10.63
C ASP A 43 2.95 5.77 9.68
N VAL A 44 2.55 7.02 9.50
CA VAL A 44 1.50 7.41 8.53
C VAL A 44 1.93 7.11 7.09
N GLU A 45 3.17 7.43 6.71
CA GLU A 45 3.68 7.15 5.38
C GLU A 45 3.79 5.65 5.10
N LEU A 46 4.19 4.84 6.08
CA LEU A 46 4.24 3.40 5.95
C LEU A 46 2.84 2.75 5.88
N ALA A 47 1.88 3.23 6.66
CA ALA A 47 0.48 2.80 6.54
C ALA A 47 -0.12 3.19 5.18
N THR A 48 0.26 4.36 4.66
CA THR A 48 -0.11 4.85 3.32
C THR A 48 0.46 3.94 2.22
N ALA A 49 1.70 3.47 2.37
CA ALA A 49 2.32 2.52 1.45
C ALA A 49 1.58 1.17 1.42
N ASP A 50 1.13 0.68 2.57
CA ASP A 50 0.32 -0.54 2.67
C ASP A 50 -1.02 -0.37 1.94
N LEU A 51 -1.67 0.78 2.08
CA LEU A 51 -2.90 1.11 1.35
C LEU A 51 -2.67 1.18 -0.16
N TYR A 52 -1.58 1.79 -0.63
CA TYR A 52 -1.23 1.79 -2.05
C TYR A 52 -1.02 0.38 -2.60
N SER A 53 -0.37 -0.49 -1.83
CA SER A 53 -0.18 -1.89 -2.20
C SER A 53 -1.51 -2.65 -2.30
N ALA A 54 -2.41 -2.44 -1.33
CA ALA A 54 -3.75 -3.03 -1.35
C ALA A 54 -4.58 -2.55 -2.55
N MET A 55 -4.54 -1.24 -2.86
CA MET A 55 -5.25 -0.67 -4.01
C MET A 55 -4.70 -1.18 -5.34
N ALA A 56 -3.40 -1.48 -5.44
CA ALA A 56 -2.80 -2.02 -6.65
C ALA A 56 -3.26 -3.45 -6.98
N LEU A 57 -3.93 -4.13 -6.04
CA LEU A 57 -4.53 -5.46 -6.24
C LEU A 57 -6.01 -5.37 -6.66
N ILE A 58 -6.62 -4.19 -6.62
CA ILE A 58 -8.01 -4.00 -7.03
C ILE A 58 -8.07 -4.10 -8.56
N PRO A 59 -8.91 -5.00 -9.12
CA PRO A 59 -9.06 -5.11 -10.55
C PRO A 59 -9.73 -3.86 -11.13
N ASP A 60 -9.39 -3.53 -12.38
CA ASP A 60 -10.09 -2.49 -13.12
C ASP A 60 -11.57 -2.84 -13.22
N PHE A 61 -12.44 -1.95 -12.73
CA PHE A 61 -13.88 -2.14 -12.77
C PHE A 61 -14.49 -1.30 -13.89
N LYS A 62 -15.29 -1.95 -14.74
CA LYS A 62 -16.04 -1.29 -15.81
C LYS A 62 -17.49 -1.76 -15.81
N GLU A 63 -18.40 -0.87 -15.44
CA GLU A 63 -19.84 -1.07 -15.56
C GLU A 63 -20.47 0.10 -16.32
N GLY A 64 -20.83 -0.14 -17.59
CA GLY A 64 -21.43 0.89 -18.45
C GLY A 64 -20.53 2.12 -18.64
N GLN A 65 -21.00 3.28 -18.17
CA GLN A 65 -20.25 4.55 -18.21
C GLN A 65 -19.34 4.76 -16.99
N LEU A 66 -19.48 3.94 -15.94
CA LEU A 66 -18.62 3.98 -14.76
C LEU A 66 -17.40 3.09 -15.03
N SER A 67 -16.25 3.72 -15.23
CA SER A 67 -14.95 3.04 -15.35
C SER A 67 -14.04 3.58 -14.26
N LEU A 68 -13.73 2.75 -13.27
CA LEU A 68 -12.70 3.03 -12.29
C LEU A 68 -11.42 2.32 -12.75
N LYS A 69 -10.46 3.12 -13.22
CA LYS A 69 -9.17 2.64 -13.66
C LYS A 69 -8.11 3.15 -12.72
N TYR A 70 -7.62 2.28 -11.84
CA TYR A 70 -6.44 2.57 -11.05
C TYR A 70 -5.21 2.21 -11.88
N ASN A 71 -4.11 2.95 -11.75
CA ASN A 71 -2.85 2.55 -12.39
C ASN A 71 -2.05 1.72 -11.36
N PRO A 72 -2.14 0.37 -11.40
CA PRO A 72 -1.49 -0.48 -10.40
C PRO A 72 0.03 -0.34 -10.41
N ALA A 73 0.63 -0.02 -11.57
CA ALA A 73 2.08 0.21 -11.66
C ALA A 73 2.50 1.45 -10.88
N LEU A 74 1.78 2.56 -11.05
CA LEU A 74 2.04 3.81 -10.32
C LEU A 74 1.82 3.64 -8.80
N LEU A 75 0.78 2.91 -8.41
CA LEU A 75 0.50 2.64 -6.99
C LEU A 75 1.60 1.80 -6.35
N LYS A 76 2.07 0.75 -7.05
CA LYS A 76 3.20 -0.07 -6.59
C LYS A 76 4.50 0.73 -6.49
N GLU A 77 4.78 1.59 -7.46
CA GLU A 77 5.97 2.45 -7.45
C GLU A 77 5.97 3.40 -6.25
N ARG A 78 4.81 4.04 -5.96
CA ARG A 78 4.65 4.91 -4.79
C ARG A 78 4.80 4.15 -3.48
N ALA A 79 4.20 2.97 -3.37
CA ALA A 79 4.38 2.11 -2.20
C ALA A 79 5.86 1.76 -2.00
N LYS A 80 6.55 1.31 -3.06
CA LYS A 80 7.99 1.01 -3.02
C LYS A 80 8.82 2.20 -2.57
N ALA A 81 8.60 3.39 -3.12
CA ALA A 81 9.35 4.59 -2.74
C ALA A 81 9.27 4.89 -1.24
N LEU A 82 8.08 4.70 -0.64
CA LEU A 82 7.88 4.91 0.80
C LEU A 82 8.54 3.82 1.64
N TYR A 83 8.46 2.56 1.23
CA TYR A 83 9.14 1.48 1.94
C TYR A 83 10.68 1.61 1.87
N TYR A 84 11.22 2.00 0.71
CA TYR A 84 12.65 2.27 0.54
C TYR A 84 13.12 3.44 1.41
N LYS A 85 12.31 4.51 1.53
CA LYS A 85 12.64 5.67 2.38
C LYS A 85 12.86 5.28 3.85
N TYR A 86 12.19 4.24 4.34
CA TYR A 86 12.24 3.82 5.74
C TYR A 86 12.89 2.45 5.99
N ASN A 87 13.45 1.82 4.95
CA ASN A 87 13.99 0.46 5.01
C ASN A 87 12.99 -0.56 5.60
N ASP A 88 11.74 -0.52 5.16
CA ASP A 88 10.70 -1.44 5.61
C ASP A 88 10.85 -2.81 4.93
N PRO A 89 10.78 -3.94 5.65
CA PRO A 89 10.97 -5.27 5.07
C PRO A 89 9.93 -5.64 4.00
N LYS A 90 8.77 -4.97 3.97
CA LYS A 90 7.73 -5.21 2.95
C LYS A 90 8.16 -4.81 1.53
N VAL A 91 9.30 -4.12 1.35
CA VAL A 91 9.91 -3.94 0.02
C VAL A 91 10.06 -5.29 -0.68
N GLU A 92 10.61 -6.28 0.01
CA GLU A 92 10.95 -7.60 -0.54
C GLU A 92 9.70 -8.37 -0.99
N GLU A 93 8.55 -8.12 -0.35
CA GLU A 93 7.28 -8.74 -0.71
C GLU A 93 6.72 -8.21 -2.04
N LEU A 94 7.08 -6.98 -2.43
CA LEU A 94 6.65 -6.33 -3.67
C LEU A 94 7.62 -6.53 -4.84
N GLU A 95 8.77 -7.16 -4.59
CA GLU A 95 9.68 -7.56 -5.65
C GLU A 95 9.19 -8.87 -6.30
N PRO A 96 9.28 -8.99 -7.63
CA PRO A 96 8.97 -10.25 -8.30
C PRO A 96 9.94 -11.31 -7.78
N LYS A 97 9.40 -12.28 -7.00
CA LYS A 97 10.19 -13.41 -6.52
C LYS A 97 10.69 -14.20 -7.74
N PRO A 98 11.99 -14.51 -7.85
CA PRO A 98 12.47 -15.34 -8.94
C PRO A 98 11.77 -16.69 -8.87
N ILE A 99 11.11 -17.08 -9.96
CA ILE A 99 10.54 -18.42 -10.08
C ILE A 99 11.73 -19.36 -10.26
N ASN A 100 12.07 -20.09 -9.20
CA ASN A 100 13.08 -21.13 -9.28
C ASN A 100 12.46 -22.33 -10.02
N VAL A 101 12.50 -22.28 -11.35
CA VAL A 101 12.24 -23.46 -12.18
C VAL A 101 13.42 -24.38 -11.99
N GLY A 102 13.25 -25.44 -11.20
CA GLY A 102 14.28 -26.43 -10.88
C GLY A 102 14.72 -27.22 -12.10
N ILE A 103 15.44 -26.59 -13.02
CA ILE A 103 16.11 -27.24 -14.14
C ILE A 103 17.51 -27.58 -13.63
N SER A 104 17.67 -28.77 -13.06
CA SER A 104 18.98 -29.34 -12.82
C SER A 104 19.62 -29.63 -14.17
N SER A 105 20.69 -28.91 -14.49
CA SER A 105 21.44 -29.04 -15.76
C SER A 105 22.24 -30.34 -15.89
N GLU A 106 21.81 -31.44 -15.28
CA GLU A 106 22.54 -32.72 -15.23
C GLU A 106 22.07 -33.76 -16.26
N ASP A 107 21.10 -33.45 -17.13
CA ASP A 107 20.59 -34.37 -18.15
C ASP A 107 20.68 -33.79 -19.59
N VAL A 108 21.88 -33.34 -20.01
CA VAL A 108 22.20 -33.12 -21.44
C VAL A 108 23.51 -33.78 -21.81
#